data_AF-A0AAD1WCQ3-F1
#
_entry.id   AF-A0AAD1WCQ3-F1
#
_cell.length_a   1.000
_cell.length_b   1.000
_cell.length_c   1.000
_cell.angle_alpha   90.00
_cell.angle_beta   90.00
_cell.angle_gamma   90.00
#
_symmetry.space_group_name_H-M   'P 1'
#
loop_
_entity.id
_entity.type
_entity.pdbx_description
1 polymer ?
#
loop_
_entity_poly.entity_id
_entity_poly.type
_entity_poly.pdbx_seq_one_letter_code
_entity_poly.pdbx_strand_id
1 'polypeptide(L)'
;LFAYASPLCQEALGGYRGYQGYAFSCIATRNGSYILVPSSDSENCMKCPNNEWPNKKKDQCIPKLVEFLSYNDDAIAAIFSFVSVLFFFKTIWILVIFYLYRNTAIVKANNKNLSFVFLVSIMQSFLCVFLFLGRPVNITCIIRQSMFTIIFSIAISSVLGKTIMIYVVFKASKPGSTWRKWVNMKISNYVVLIFSSVQLIINIFWLAVSPPFVELDMHSYQDRIVIQCNEGSAVAFYCVLGYMGLLAAVSFFIAFLARKLPDSFNEAKYITFSMLVFCSVWIAMIPAYLSTNGKYLVAVEIFAILTSSAGLLVGIFFPKCYIILLPAVSSILCKTSTEWPSCKDDCKVKLTIRDLIMCTGRG
;
A
#
# COMPACT_ATOMS: atom_id res chain seq x y z
N LEU A 1 -52.60 5.93 -45.11
CA LEU A 1 -51.34 6.69 -45.01
C LEU A 1 -50.37 5.90 -44.13
N PHE A 2 -49.36 5.28 -44.73
CA PHE A 2 -48.26 4.68 -43.98
C PHE A 2 -47.36 5.84 -43.52
N ALA A 3 -47.34 6.11 -42.21
CA ALA A 3 -46.40 7.05 -41.64
C ALA A 3 -45.03 6.36 -41.57
N TYR A 4 -44.08 6.82 -42.38
CA TYR A 4 -42.69 6.42 -42.32
C TYR A 4 -42.11 6.88 -40.97
N ALA A 5 -41.76 5.93 -40.11
CA ALA A 5 -40.94 6.20 -38.94
C ALA A 5 -39.50 6.49 -39.41
N SER A 6 -38.85 7.48 -38.80
CA SER A 6 -37.43 7.75 -39.01
C SER A 6 -36.58 6.55 -38.57
N PRO A 7 -35.59 6.10 -39.37
CA PRO A 7 -34.82 4.87 -39.14
C PRO A 7 -34.04 4.84 -37.81
N LEU A 8 -33.82 5.99 -37.16
CA LEU A 8 -33.18 6.10 -35.84
C LEU A 8 -33.99 5.51 -34.68
N CYS A 9 -35.30 5.29 -34.84
CA CYS A 9 -36.15 4.68 -33.80
C CYS A 9 -36.23 3.15 -33.88
N GLN A 10 -35.66 2.54 -34.92
CA GLN A 10 -35.85 1.10 -35.18
C GLN A 10 -34.82 0.22 -34.45
N GLU A 11 -33.71 0.78 -33.99
CA GLU A 11 -32.76 0.10 -33.08
C GLU A 11 -33.24 0.07 -31.62
N ALA A 12 -34.37 0.71 -31.30
CA ALA A 12 -34.75 1.01 -29.92
C ALA A 12 -35.69 0.01 -29.22
N LEU A 13 -36.26 -1.00 -29.88
CA LEU A 13 -37.30 -1.83 -29.23
C LEU A 13 -37.18 -3.31 -29.53
N GLY A 14 -36.66 -4.04 -28.55
CA GLY A 14 -37.30 -5.30 -28.14
C GLY A 14 -38.68 -5.00 -27.55
N GLY A 15 -39.69 -4.87 -28.42
CA GLY A 15 -41.12 -4.95 -28.08
C GLY A 15 -41.86 -3.62 -27.84
N TYR A 16 -42.98 -3.44 -28.55
CA TYR A 16 -43.94 -2.35 -28.36
C TYR A 16 -45.01 -2.71 -27.29
N ARG A 17 -45.47 -1.74 -26.49
CA ARG A 17 -46.83 -1.74 -25.92
C ARG A 17 -47.52 -0.43 -26.29
N GLY A 18 -48.44 -0.49 -27.24
CA GLY A 18 -49.33 0.63 -27.55
C GLY A 18 -50.45 0.71 -26.52
N TYR A 19 -50.64 1.90 -25.92
CA TYR A 19 -51.93 2.29 -25.36
C TYR A 19 -52.65 3.12 -26.43
N GLN A 20 -53.92 2.82 -26.67
CA GLN A 20 -54.75 3.63 -27.57
C GLN A 20 -54.80 5.07 -27.04
N GLY A 21 -54.37 6.02 -27.88
CA GLY A 21 -54.21 7.42 -27.53
C GLY A 21 -52.76 7.85 -27.73
N TYR A 22 -52.53 8.63 -28.79
CA TYR A 22 -51.28 9.15 -29.37
C TYR A 22 -50.22 9.75 -28.40
N ALA A 23 -49.71 8.97 -27.44
CA ALA A 23 -48.57 9.35 -26.62
C ALA A 23 -47.52 8.23 -26.66
N PHE A 24 -46.51 8.40 -27.51
CA PHE A 24 -45.31 7.57 -27.47
C PHE A 24 -44.47 8.03 -26.28
N SER A 25 -44.48 7.27 -25.19
CA SER A 25 -43.56 7.52 -24.07
C SER A 25 -42.21 6.86 -24.39
N CYS A 26 -41.10 7.60 -24.29
CA CYS A 26 -39.76 7.03 -24.41
C CYS A 26 -39.56 5.97 -23.30
N ILE A 27 -39.71 4.69 -23.63
CA ILE A 27 -39.47 3.60 -22.68
C ILE A 27 -37.96 3.50 -22.44
N ALA A 28 -37.56 3.64 -21.18
CA ALA A 28 -36.18 3.44 -20.77
C ALA A 28 -35.75 2.00 -21.09
N THR A 29 -34.93 1.82 -22.12
CA THR A 29 -34.05 0.66 -22.16
C THR A 29 -33.10 0.73 -20.96
N ARG A 30 -32.53 -0.41 -20.57
CA ARG A 30 -31.67 -0.60 -19.39
C ARG A 30 -30.50 0.42 -19.28
N ASN A 31 -30.20 1.17 -20.35
CA ASN A 31 -29.18 2.21 -20.48
C ASN A 31 -29.80 3.60 -20.77
N GLY A 32 -30.65 4.12 -19.87
CA GLY A 32 -31.48 5.32 -20.09
C GLY A 32 -30.73 6.66 -20.21
N SER A 33 -29.98 6.85 -21.29
CA SER A 33 -29.21 8.05 -21.63
C SER A 33 -29.95 8.99 -22.60
N TYR A 34 -31.28 9.09 -22.52
CA TYR A 34 -32.10 9.86 -23.47
C TYR A 34 -32.89 10.96 -22.78
N ILE A 35 -33.01 12.11 -23.43
CA ILE A 35 -33.86 13.25 -23.02
C ILE A 35 -35.01 13.45 -24.02
N LEU A 36 -36.07 14.10 -23.56
CA LEU A 36 -37.25 14.50 -24.34
C LEU A 36 -36.98 15.85 -25.00
N VAL A 37 -37.16 15.92 -26.32
CA VAL A 37 -37.09 17.17 -27.09
C VAL A 37 -38.49 17.53 -27.57
N PRO A 38 -39.05 18.69 -27.17
CA PRO A 38 -40.32 19.13 -27.69
C PRO A 38 -40.19 19.48 -29.18
N SER A 39 -40.98 18.82 -30.04
CA SER A 39 -41.18 19.20 -31.44
C SER A 39 -42.66 19.42 -31.74
N SER A 40 -42.97 20.26 -32.73
CA SER A 40 -44.31 20.79 -33.00
C SER A 40 -45.41 19.74 -33.16
N ASP A 41 -45.06 18.50 -33.53
CA ASP A 41 -46.01 17.42 -33.84
C ASP A 41 -45.71 16.07 -33.15
N SER A 42 -44.64 15.96 -32.33
CA SER A 42 -44.31 14.74 -31.57
C SER A 42 -43.31 14.96 -30.42
N GLU A 43 -43.30 14.04 -29.45
CA GLU A 43 -42.20 13.90 -28.48
C GLU A 43 -41.06 13.09 -29.13
N ASN A 44 -39.92 13.72 -29.40
CA ASN A 44 -38.74 13.04 -29.94
C ASN A 44 -37.71 12.77 -28.83
N CYS A 45 -37.13 11.57 -28.80
CA CYS A 45 -36.07 11.23 -27.84
C CYS A 45 -34.68 11.47 -28.48
N MET A 46 -33.79 12.19 -27.81
CA MET A 46 -32.38 12.30 -28.21
C MET A 46 -31.46 11.69 -27.16
N LYS A 47 -30.38 11.03 -27.59
CA LYS A 47 -29.37 10.50 -26.69
C LYS A 47 -28.44 11.62 -26.21
N CYS A 48 -28.17 11.68 -24.91
CA CYS A 48 -27.16 12.59 -24.38
C CYS A 48 -25.76 12.22 -24.88
N PRO A 49 -24.87 13.20 -25.08
CA PRO A 49 -23.45 12.97 -25.33
C PRO A 49 -22.80 12.12 -24.22
N ASN A 50 -21.72 11.39 -24.51
CA ASN A 50 -21.14 10.42 -23.56
C ASN A 50 -20.68 11.04 -22.22
N ASN A 51 -20.32 12.33 -22.24
CA ASN A 51 -19.90 13.14 -21.09
C ASN A 51 -21.07 13.70 -20.26
N GLU A 52 -22.31 13.51 -20.72
CA GLU A 52 -23.52 14.05 -20.11
C GLU A 52 -24.53 12.95 -19.78
N TRP A 53 -25.47 13.26 -18.88
CA TRP A 53 -26.54 12.39 -18.42
C TRP A 53 -27.86 13.16 -18.35
N PRO A 54 -29.02 12.54 -18.60
CA PRO A 54 -30.30 13.21 -18.42
C PRO A 54 -30.47 13.69 -16.97
N ASN A 55 -30.96 14.91 -16.79
CA ASN A 55 -31.39 15.37 -15.47
C ASN A 55 -32.63 14.56 -15.00
N LYS A 56 -33.05 14.74 -13.74
CA LYS A 56 -34.21 14.00 -13.18
C LYS A 56 -35.52 14.20 -13.96
N LYS A 57 -35.68 15.35 -14.63
CA LYS A 57 -36.85 15.68 -15.46
C LYS A 57 -36.74 15.15 -16.89
N LYS A 58 -35.57 14.63 -17.28
CA LYS A 58 -35.22 14.14 -18.63
C LYS A 58 -35.49 15.17 -19.74
N ASP A 59 -35.37 16.45 -19.43
CA ASP A 59 -35.54 17.56 -20.38
C ASP A 59 -34.19 18.18 -20.79
N GLN A 60 -33.11 17.90 -20.05
CA GLN A 60 -31.77 18.43 -20.31
C GLN A 60 -30.69 17.39 -20.03
N CYS A 61 -29.63 17.43 -20.83
CA CYS A 61 -28.39 16.70 -20.57
C CYS A 61 -27.49 17.54 -19.65
N ILE A 62 -27.09 16.97 -18.52
CA ILE A 62 -26.20 17.59 -17.52
C ILE A 62 -24.87 16.85 -17.50
N PRO A 63 -23.73 17.53 -17.29
CA PRO A 63 -22.44 16.86 -17.21
C PRO A 63 -22.42 15.82 -16.09
N LYS A 64 -21.91 14.62 -16.39
CA LYS A 64 -21.77 13.53 -15.41
C LYS A 64 -20.80 13.95 -14.29
N LEU A 65 -21.10 13.52 -13.05
CA LEU A 65 -20.23 13.76 -11.90
C LEU A 65 -18.90 13.01 -12.06
N VAL A 66 -17.79 13.69 -11.79
CA VAL A 66 -16.44 13.11 -11.90
C VAL A 66 -16.01 12.58 -10.53
N GLU A 67 -15.83 11.26 -10.39
CA GLU A 67 -15.39 10.65 -9.13
C GLU A 67 -13.89 10.28 -9.17
N PHE A 68 -13.14 10.80 -8.19
CA PHE A 68 -11.78 10.40 -7.82
C PHE A 68 -11.63 10.57 -6.29
N LEU A 69 -10.58 10.01 -5.68
CA LEU A 69 -10.34 10.16 -4.24
C LEU A 69 -9.75 11.56 -3.97
N SER A 70 -10.63 12.53 -3.71
CA SER A 70 -10.30 13.94 -3.57
C SER A 70 -9.74 14.24 -2.18
N TYR A 71 -8.70 15.06 -2.10
CA TYR A 71 -8.16 15.54 -0.82
C TYR A 71 -9.17 16.36 -0.01
N ASN A 72 -10.05 17.08 -0.71
CA ASN A 72 -10.93 18.07 -0.09
C ASN A 72 -12.32 17.51 0.24
N ASP A 73 -12.78 16.54 -0.54
CA ASP A 73 -14.19 16.11 -0.51
C ASP A 73 -14.38 14.73 0.15
N ASP A 74 -13.32 13.91 0.27
CA ASP A 74 -13.40 12.57 0.84
C ASP A 74 -12.69 12.48 2.20
N ALA A 75 -13.44 12.26 3.28
CA ALA A 75 -12.89 12.04 4.62
C ALA A 75 -11.86 10.87 4.67
N ILE A 76 -12.04 9.87 3.79
CA ILE A 76 -11.14 8.72 3.66
C ILE A 76 -9.74 9.17 3.20
N ALA A 77 -9.65 10.11 2.24
CA ALA A 77 -8.37 10.63 1.75
C ALA A 77 -7.63 11.40 2.85
N ALA A 78 -8.35 12.17 3.66
CA ALA A 78 -7.79 12.89 4.80
C ALA A 78 -7.23 11.92 5.85
N ILE A 79 -7.94 10.84 6.18
CA ILE A 79 -7.48 9.81 7.12
C ILE A 79 -6.22 9.14 6.59
N PHE A 80 -6.20 8.70 5.32
CA PHE A 80 -5.01 8.06 4.74
C PHE A 80 -3.80 9.00 4.69
N SER A 81 -4.01 10.27 4.36
CA SER A 81 -2.97 11.28 4.38
C SER A 81 -2.39 11.46 5.78
N PHE A 82 -3.25 11.63 6.80
CA PHE A 82 -2.82 11.77 8.18
C PHE A 82 -2.03 10.55 8.67
N VAL A 83 -2.54 9.34 8.43
CA VAL A 83 -1.89 8.09 8.83
C VAL A 83 -0.54 7.92 8.12
N SER A 84 -0.47 8.21 6.81
CA SER A 84 0.77 8.18 6.04
C SER A 84 1.83 9.11 6.64
N VAL A 85 1.48 10.38 6.89
CA VAL A 85 2.39 11.39 7.47
C VAL A 85 2.86 10.97 8.86
N LEU A 86 1.95 10.47 9.70
CA LEU A 86 2.29 10.00 11.05
C LEU A 86 3.34 8.89 10.99
N PHE A 87 3.12 7.85 10.18
CA PHE A 87 4.05 6.73 10.06
C PHE A 87 5.36 7.10 9.36
N PHE A 88 5.32 8.05 8.41
CA PHE A 88 6.53 8.62 7.80
C PHE A 88 7.43 9.25 8.86
N PHE A 89 6.90 10.15 9.71
CA PHE A 89 7.67 10.76 10.79
C PHE A 89 8.15 9.74 11.84
N LYS A 90 7.33 8.73 12.17
CA LYS A 90 7.76 7.63 13.05
C LYS A 90 8.94 6.86 12.46
N THR A 91 8.93 6.62 11.15
CA THR A 91 10.03 5.91 10.46
C THR A 91 11.29 6.75 10.43
N ILE A 92 11.19 8.06 10.19
CA ILE A 92 12.33 9.00 10.29
C ILE A 92 12.92 8.96 11.70
N TRP A 93 12.07 9.02 12.73
CA TRP A 93 12.55 9.00 14.12
C TRP A 93 13.32 7.71 14.43
N ILE A 94 12.83 6.56 13.98
CA ILE A 94 13.53 5.26 14.08
C ILE A 94 14.86 5.28 13.30
N LEU A 95 14.86 5.83 12.09
CA LEU A 95 16.05 5.97 11.24
C LEU A 95 17.14 6.81 11.95
N VAL A 96 16.76 7.93 12.56
CA VAL A 96 17.65 8.80 13.34
C VAL A 96 18.23 8.05 14.53
N ILE A 97 17.43 7.30 15.29
CA ILE A 97 17.93 6.47 16.39
C ILE A 97 18.97 5.47 15.88
N PHE A 98 18.66 4.73 14.81
CA PHE A 98 19.59 3.75 14.24
C PHE A 98 20.88 4.40 13.69
N TYR A 99 20.78 5.63 13.19
CA TYR A 99 21.93 6.41 12.76
C TYR A 99 22.82 6.87 13.92
N LEU A 100 22.23 7.41 14.99
CA LEU A 100 22.96 7.85 16.19
C LEU A 100 23.64 6.67 16.89
N TYR A 101 22.91 5.57 17.07
CA TYR A 101 23.40 4.36 17.73
C TYR A 101 24.11 3.38 16.79
N ARG A 102 24.52 3.81 15.59
CA ARG A 102 25.11 2.96 14.55
C ARG A 102 26.36 2.17 14.98
N ASN A 103 27.06 2.65 16.00
CA ASN A 103 28.31 2.06 16.48
C ASN A 103 28.09 1.02 17.60
N THR A 104 26.85 0.92 18.13
CA THR A 104 26.50 -0.05 19.18
C THR A 104 26.51 -1.49 18.66
N ALA A 105 26.77 -2.45 19.55
CA ALA A 105 26.77 -3.87 19.21
C ALA A 105 25.42 -4.33 18.63
N ILE A 106 24.32 -3.75 19.09
CA ILE A 106 22.95 -4.06 18.63
C ILE A 106 22.77 -3.75 17.14
N VAL A 107 23.20 -2.56 16.69
CA VAL A 107 23.05 -2.16 15.28
C VAL A 107 24.07 -2.86 14.38
N LYS A 108 25.30 -3.08 14.87
CA LYS A 108 26.34 -3.82 14.12
C LYS A 108 25.96 -5.29 13.88
N ALA A 109 25.41 -5.96 14.89
CA ALA A 109 24.93 -7.34 14.77
C ALA A 109 23.76 -7.48 13.77
N ASN A 110 23.04 -6.38 13.52
CA ASN A 110 21.84 -6.34 12.69
C ASN A 110 22.07 -5.87 11.26
N ASN A 111 23.27 -6.12 10.70
CA ASN A 111 23.72 -5.65 9.39
C ASN A 111 23.22 -4.22 9.09
N LYS A 112 23.97 -3.25 9.62
CA LYS A 112 23.72 -1.81 9.51
C LYS A 112 23.12 -1.40 8.15
N ASN A 113 23.77 -1.77 7.05
CA ASN A 113 23.38 -1.35 5.70
C ASN A 113 21.97 -1.85 5.32
N LEU A 114 21.67 -3.11 5.63
CA LEU A 114 20.39 -3.72 5.34
C LEU A 114 19.25 -3.05 6.13
N SER A 115 19.51 -2.74 7.40
CA SER A 115 18.54 -2.03 8.24
C SER A 115 18.25 -0.62 7.73
N PHE A 116 19.26 0.11 7.22
CA PHE A 116 19.06 1.42 6.59
C PHE A 116 18.26 1.33 5.29
N VAL A 117 18.61 0.40 4.40
CA VAL A 117 17.89 0.18 3.14
C VAL A 117 16.42 -0.11 3.42
N PHE A 118 16.14 -1.04 4.33
CA PHE A 118 14.77 -1.38 4.72
C PHE A 118 13.99 -0.17 5.28
N LEU A 119 14.57 0.58 6.23
CA LEU A 119 13.89 1.74 6.81
C LEU A 119 13.61 2.84 5.78
N VAL A 120 14.54 3.09 4.86
CA VAL A 120 14.36 4.06 3.77
C VAL A 120 13.26 3.58 2.81
N SER A 121 13.21 2.29 2.46
CA SER A 121 12.13 1.74 1.64
C SER A 121 10.77 1.88 2.32
N ILE A 122 10.66 1.57 3.62
CA ILE A 122 9.41 1.73 4.38
C ILE A 122 9.03 3.22 4.52
N MET A 123 10.00 4.11 4.69
CA MET A 123 9.74 5.55 4.69
C MET A 123 9.13 5.99 3.36
N GLN A 124 9.70 5.54 2.24
CA GLN A 124 9.19 5.87 0.91
C GLN A 124 7.83 5.21 0.63
N SER A 125 7.54 4.03 1.18
CA SER A 125 6.25 3.36 1.00
C SER A 125 5.09 4.14 1.62
N PHE A 126 5.31 4.80 2.77
CA PHE A 126 4.32 5.72 3.33
C PHE A 126 4.09 6.93 2.42
N LEU A 127 5.15 7.49 1.83
CA LEU A 127 5.03 8.60 0.87
C LEU A 127 4.35 8.19 -0.45
N CYS A 128 4.46 6.95 -0.88
CA CYS A 128 3.80 6.48 -2.11
C CYS A 128 2.29 6.67 -2.09
N VAL A 129 1.65 6.70 -0.91
CA VAL A 129 0.21 6.96 -0.78
C VAL A 129 -0.23 8.22 -1.50
N PHE A 130 0.59 9.27 -1.50
CA PHE A 130 0.27 10.54 -2.17
C PHE A 130 0.21 10.41 -3.71
N LEU A 131 0.83 9.38 -4.30
CA LEU A 131 0.73 9.08 -5.74
C LEU A 131 -0.62 8.44 -6.12
N PHE A 132 -1.32 7.87 -5.15
CA PHE A 132 -2.64 7.26 -5.32
C PHE A 132 -3.78 8.25 -5.04
N LEU A 133 -3.50 9.36 -4.33
CA LEU A 133 -4.48 10.37 -3.93
C LEU A 133 -4.56 11.52 -4.93
N GLY A 134 -5.74 12.13 -5.05
CA GLY A 134 -5.99 13.28 -5.92
C GLY A 134 -6.38 12.91 -7.34
N ARG A 135 -6.38 13.90 -8.23
CA ARG A 135 -6.78 13.73 -9.63
C ARG A 135 -5.67 13.01 -10.40
N PRO A 136 -5.94 11.82 -10.99
CA PRO A 136 -4.93 11.10 -11.75
C PRO A 136 -4.58 11.86 -13.04
N VAL A 137 -3.28 12.00 -13.28
CA VAL A 137 -2.68 12.49 -14.52
C VAL A 137 -1.79 11.40 -15.12
N ASN A 138 -1.42 11.49 -16.39
CA ASN A 138 -0.64 10.44 -17.07
C ASN A 138 0.64 10.08 -16.32
N ILE A 139 1.38 11.09 -15.84
CA ILE A 139 2.62 10.87 -15.09
C ILE A 139 2.34 10.11 -13.79
N THR A 140 1.32 10.49 -13.02
CA THR A 140 0.98 9.80 -11.76
C THR A 140 0.56 8.36 -12.01
N CYS A 141 -0.18 8.08 -13.10
CA CYS A 141 -0.56 6.70 -13.46
C CYS A 141 0.66 5.82 -13.73
N ILE A 142 1.66 6.34 -14.45
CA ILE A 142 2.89 5.61 -14.75
C ILE A 142 3.70 5.34 -13.47
N ILE A 143 3.91 6.35 -12.62
CA ILE A 143 4.81 6.24 -11.47
C ILE A 143 4.18 5.53 -10.27
N ARG A 144 2.85 5.55 -10.11
CA ARG A 144 2.15 5.05 -8.92
C ARG A 144 2.43 3.57 -8.65
N GLN A 145 2.02 2.69 -9.56
CA GLN A 145 2.25 1.25 -9.42
C GLN A 145 3.73 0.90 -9.54
N SER A 146 4.45 1.63 -10.39
CA SER A 146 5.86 1.36 -10.64
C SER A 146 6.71 1.60 -9.38
N MET A 147 6.55 2.76 -8.75
CA MET A 147 7.25 3.09 -7.50
C MET A 147 6.84 2.16 -6.37
N PHE A 148 5.54 1.92 -6.21
CA PHE A 148 5.01 1.02 -5.19
C PHE A 148 5.69 -0.36 -5.26
N THR A 149 5.71 -0.99 -6.43
CA THR A 149 6.26 -2.36 -6.58
C THR A 149 7.78 -2.40 -6.39
N ILE A 150 8.52 -1.40 -6.90
CA ILE A 150 9.98 -1.32 -6.70
C ILE A 150 10.32 -1.14 -5.21
N ILE A 151 9.65 -0.22 -4.52
CA ILE A 151 9.91 0.08 -3.11
C ILE A 151 9.62 -1.13 -2.23
N PHE A 152 8.47 -1.77 -2.44
CA PHE A 152 8.11 -2.96 -1.69
C PHE A 152 9.03 -4.13 -2.01
N SER A 153 9.48 -4.28 -3.27
CA SER A 153 10.46 -5.30 -3.63
C SER A 153 11.74 -5.14 -2.81
N ILE A 154 12.30 -3.92 -2.76
CA ILE A 154 13.49 -3.63 -1.94
C ILE A 154 13.24 -3.94 -0.45
N ALA A 155 12.07 -3.57 0.08
CA ALA A 155 11.70 -3.85 1.47
C ALA A 155 11.63 -5.36 1.76
N ILE A 156 10.90 -6.12 0.95
CA ILE A 156 10.73 -7.57 1.13
C ILE A 156 12.05 -8.31 0.88
N SER A 157 12.82 -7.94 -0.14
CA SER A 157 14.15 -8.51 -0.38
C SER A 157 15.10 -8.22 0.79
N SER A 158 14.95 -7.08 1.47
CA SER A 158 15.71 -6.78 2.68
C SER A 158 15.32 -7.70 3.85
N VAL A 159 14.03 -7.97 4.02
CA VAL A 159 13.56 -8.97 5.01
C VAL A 159 14.05 -10.37 4.67
N LEU A 160 13.98 -10.76 3.40
CA LEU A 160 14.49 -12.05 2.93
C LEU A 160 16.00 -12.17 3.18
N GLY A 161 16.79 -11.16 2.78
CA GLY A 161 18.23 -11.13 3.05
C GLY A 161 18.54 -11.23 4.53
N LYS A 162 17.76 -10.58 5.39
CA LYS A 162 17.91 -10.63 6.85
C LYS A 162 17.61 -12.02 7.41
N THR A 163 16.52 -12.66 6.99
CA THR A 163 16.13 -14.00 7.45
C THR A 163 17.10 -15.08 6.98
N ILE A 164 17.58 -14.97 5.73
CA ILE A 164 18.65 -15.83 5.21
C ILE A 164 19.91 -15.70 6.07
N MET A 165 20.32 -14.47 6.41
CA MET A 165 21.49 -14.26 7.26
C MET A 165 21.35 -14.94 8.64
N ILE A 166 20.19 -14.79 9.29
CA ILE A 166 19.89 -15.47 10.57
C ILE A 166 20.03 -16.99 10.41
N TYR A 167 19.48 -17.55 9.34
CA TYR A 167 19.57 -18.98 9.06
C TYR A 167 21.02 -19.44 8.80
N VAL A 168 21.79 -18.69 8.02
CA VAL A 168 23.20 -18.97 7.72
C VAL A 168 24.06 -18.92 8.98
N VAL A 169 23.91 -17.89 9.82
CA VAL A 169 24.64 -17.75 11.08
C VAL A 169 24.39 -18.94 12.00
N PHE A 170 23.13 -19.37 12.11
CA PHE A 170 22.80 -20.55 12.89
C PHE A 170 23.46 -21.83 12.34
N LYS A 171 23.40 -22.05 11.03
CA LYS A 171 24.05 -23.20 10.38
C LYS A 171 25.57 -23.17 10.51
N ALA A 172 26.19 -21.99 10.51
CA ALA A 172 27.62 -21.79 10.68
C ALA A 172 28.10 -22.00 12.13
N SER A 173 27.22 -21.78 13.12
CA SER A 173 27.52 -21.96 14.53
C SER A 173 27.75 -23.43 14.91
N LYS A 174 27.23 -24.38 14.13
CA LYS A 174 27.50 -25.81 14.32
C LYS A 174 28.99 -26.15 14.07
N PRO A 175 29.63 -26.97 14.93
CA PRO A 175 31.03 -27.36 14.74
C PRO A 175 31.24 -28.13 13.43
N GLY A 176 32.34 -27.87 12.73
CA GLY A 176 32.66 -28.50 11.43
C GLY A 176 31.87 -28.00 10.21
N SER A 177 31.03 -26.98 10.36
CA SER A 177 30.15 -26.51 9.29
C SER A 177 30.87 -25.71 8.19
N THR A 178 30.71 -26.15 6.94
CA THR A 178 31.20 -25.44 5.73
C THR A 178 30.52 -24.07 5.52
N TRP A 179 29.39 -23.83 6.19
CA TRP A 179 28.62 -22.58 6.13
C TRP A 179 29.36 -21.37 6.75
N ARG A 180 30.44 -21.59 7.50
CA ARG A 180 31.25 -20.50 8.09
C ARG A 180 31.82 -19.53 7.06
N LYS A 181 32.16 -20.01 5.85
CA LYS A 181 32.66 -19.15 4.76
C LYS A 181 31.62 -18.11 4.31
N TRP A 182 30.34 -18.46 4.42
CA TRP A 182 29.20 -17.66 3.96
C TRP A 182 28.84 -16.53 4.93
N VAL A 183 29.18 -16.65 6.22
CA VAL A 183 28.95 -15.58 7.23
C VAL A 183 29.75 -14.31 6.93
N ASN A 184 30.96 -14.48 6.40
CA ASN A 184 31.83 -13.36 6.02
C ASN A 184 31.43 -12.71 4.68
N MET A 185 30.66 -13.41 3.85
CA MET A 185 30.14 -12.86 2.61
C MET A 185 28.92 -11.99 2.93
N LYS A 186 28.83 -10.81 2.31
CA LYS A 186 27.69 -9.88 2.46
C LYS A 186 26.44 -10.38 1.71
N ILE A 187 26.04 -11.64 1.92
CA ILE A 187 24.98 -12.35 1.19
C ILE A 187 23.68 -11.56 1.16
N SER A 188 23.30 -11.00 2.30
CA SER A 188 22.07 -10.20 2.41
C SER A 188 22.04 -9.00 1.45
N ASN A 189 23.17 -8.35 1.17
CA ASN A 189 23.21 -7.24 0.22
C ASN A 189 23.04 -7.73 -1.23
N TYR A 190 23.65 -8.87 -1.57
CA TYR A 190 23.47 -9.49 -2.88
C TYR A 190 22.03 -9.96 -3.10
N VAL A 191 21.39 -10.52 -2.06
CA VAL A 191 19.96 -10.88 -2.09
C VAL A 191 19.12 -9.65 -2.42
N VAL A 192 19.30 -8.54 -1.71
CA VAL A 192 18.56 -7.30 -2.01
C VAL A 192 18.77 -6.88 -3.46
N LEU A 193 20.03 -6.78 -3.90
CA LEU A 193 20.38 -6.31 -5.23
C LEU A 193 19.80 -7.19 -6.34
N ILE A 194 19.90 -8.51 -6.22
CA ILE A 194 19.42 -9.44 -7.26
C ILE A 194 17.89 -9.39 -7.36
N PHE A 195 17.17 -9.57 -6.25
CA PHE A 195 15.72 -9.64 -6.29
C PHE A 195 15.09 -8.28 -6.64
N SER A 196 15.63 -7.16 -6.16
CA SER A 196 15.13 -5.83 -6.55
C SER A 196 15.40 -5.52 -8.02
N SER A 197 16.54 -5.95 -8.55
CA SER A 197 16.88 -5.72 -9.97
C SER A 197 15.95 -6.49 -10.91
N VAL A 198 15.57 -7.72 -10.55
CA VAL A 198 14.59 -8.48 -11.32
C VAL A 198 13.24 -7.76 -11.35
N GLN A 199 12.76 -7.25 -10.20
CA GLN A 199 11.53 -6.44 -10.17
C GLN A 199 11.64 -5.21 -11.07
N LEU A 200 12.77 -4.50 -11.00
CA LEU A 200 13.02 -3.31 -11.80
C LEU A 200 12.95 -3.63 -13.30
N ILE A 201 13.56 -4.74 -13.74
CA ILE A 201 13.53 -5.18 -15.14
C ILE A 201 12.10 -5.50 -15.59
N ILE A 202 11.34 -6.26 -14.79
CA ILE A 202 9.94 -6.59 -15.11
C ILE A 202 9.10 -5.32 -15.26
N ASN A 203 9.33 -4.34 -14.38
CA ASN A 203 8.61 -3.07 -14.38
C ASN A 203 8.99 -2.19 -15.58
N ILE A 204 10.28 -2.07 -15.91
CA ILE A 204 10.74 -1.38 -17.13
C ILE A 204 10.12 -2.02 -18.38
N PHE A 205 10.09 -3.34 -18.46
CA PHE A 205 9.48 -4.06 -19.57
C PHE A 205 7.98 -3.75 -19.69
N TRP A 206 7.24 -3.79 -18.58
CA TRP A 206 5.83 -3.43 -18.56
C TRP A 206 5.60 -1.99 -19.06
N LEU A 207 6.35 -1.02 -18.54
CA LEU A 207 6.24 0.38 -18.94
C LEU A 207 6.64 0.61 -20.41
N ALA A 208 7.56 -0.18 -20.96
CA ALA A 208 7.98 -0.06 -22.36
C ALA A 208 6.93 -0.61 -23.34
N VAL A 209 6.24 -1.69 -22.98
CA VAL A 209 5.29 -2.38 -23.86
C VAL A 209 3.87 -1.84 -23.73
N SER A 210 3.43 -1.53 -22.51
CA SER A 210 2.05 -1.12 -22.22
C SER A 210 2.02 -0.20 -21.00
N PRO A 211 2.49 1.06 -21.14
CA PRO A 211 2.50 2.00 -20.02
C PRO A 211 1.09 2.32 -19.54
N PRO A 212 0.88 2.50 -18.22
CA PRO A 212 -0.39 2.98 -17.68
C PRO A 212 -0.77 4.37 -18.20
N PHE A 213 -2.05 4.61 -18.42
CA PHE A 213 -2.57 5.89 -18.91
C PHE A 213 -3.87 6.27 -18.18
N VAL A 214 -4.22 7.55 -18.23
CA VAL A 214 -5.50 8.03 -17.68
C VAL A 214 -6.63 7.59 -18.58
N GLU A 215 -7.59 6.86 -18.01
CA GLU A 215 -8.81 6.46 -18.68
C GLU A 215 -10.03 7.17 -18.08
N LEU A 216 -10.89 7.66 -18.95
CA LEU A 216 -12.18 8.22 -18.62
C LEU A 216 -13.22 7.11 -18.78
N ASP A 217 -13.56 6.44 -17.69
CA ASP A 217 -14.59 5.40 -17.74
C ASP A 217 -15.98 6.06 -17.75
N MET A 218 -16.54 6.16 -18.95
CA MET A 218 -17.86 6.74 -19.21
C MET A 218 -18.98 5.69 -19.31
N HIS A 219 -18.63 4.39 -19.24
CA HIS A 219 -19.51 3.28 -19.58
C HIS A 219 -19.84 2.36 -18.40
N SER A 220 -18.95 2.24 -17.42
CA SER A 220 -19.20 1.39 -16.23
C SER A 220 -20.28 1.97 -15.30
N TYR A 221 -20.49 3.29 -15.33
CA TYR A 221 -21.48 3.96 -14.50
C TYR A 221 -22.38 4.88 -15.34
N GLN A 222 -23.68 4.79 -15.05
CA GLN A 222 -24.70 5.55 -15.78
C GLN A 222 -24.67 7.03 -15.39
N ASP A 223 -24.49 7.35 -14.11
CA ASP A 223 -24.64 8.70 -13.55
C ASP A 223 -23.31 9.46 -13.28
N ARG A 224 -22.15 8.82 -13.52
CA ARG A 224 -20.83 9.37 -13.17
C ARG A 224 -19.73 8.93 -14.14
N ILE A 225 -18.71 9.78 -14.27
CA ILE A 225 -17.46 9.49 -14.99
C ILE A 225 -16.41 9.21 -13.93
N VAL A 226 -15.82 8.02 -13.96
CA VAL A 226 -14.69 7.70 -13.08
C VAL A 226 -13.40 7.98 -13.83
N ILE A 227 -12.58 8.89 -13.31
CA ILE A 227 -11.23 9.08 -13.84
C ILE A 227 -10.32 8.12 -13.08
N GLN A 228 -9.80 7.13 -13.78
CA GLN A 228 -8.94 6.09 -13.21
C GLN A 228 -7.68 5.91 -14.05
N CYS A 229 -6.68 5.26 -13.47
CA CYS A 229 -5.50 4.83 -14.23
C CYS A 229 -5.77 3.44 -14.79
N ASN A 230 -5.80 3.32 -16.12
CA ASN A 230 -5.75 2.03 -16.78
C ASN A 230 -4.30 1.54 -16.76
N GLU A 231 -4.09 0.31 -16.34
CA GLU A 231 -2.77 -0.31 -16.22
C GLU A 231 -2.17 -0.76 -17.57
N GLY A 232 -2.89 -0.52 -18.68
CA GLY A 232 -2.48 -0.80 -20.05
C GLY A 232 -2.60 -2.28 -20.42
N SER A 233 -1.88 -3.14 -19.70
CA SER A 233 -1.93 -4.59 -19.87
C SER A 233 -2.15 -5.28 -18.53
N ALA A 234 -3.33 -5.90 -18.38
CA ALA A 234 -3.67 -6.67 -17.19
C ALA A 234 -2.68 -7.82 -16.94
N VAL A 235 -2.22 -8.49 -18.01
CA VAL A 235 -1.25 -9.57 -17.90
C VAL A 235 0.07 -9.05 -17.33
N ALA A 236 0.60 -7.95 -17.87
CA ALA A 236 1.85 -7.38 -17.40
C ALA A 236 1.74 -6.87 -15.95
N PHE A 237 0.64 -6.22 -15.60
CA PHE A 237 0.34 -5.80 -14.24
C PHE A 237 0.30 -6.99 -13.25
N TYR A 238 -0.41 -8.08 -13.59
CA TYR A 238 -0.44 -9.27 -12.76
C TYR A 238 0.91 -10.01 -12.73
N CYS A 239 1.74 -9.94 -13.78
CA CYS A 239 3.11 -10.47 -13.72
C CYS A 239 3.97 -9.69 -12.70
N VAL A 240 3.87 -8.35 -12.69
CA VAL A 240 4.57 -7.48 -11.74
C VAL A 240 4.14 -7.80 -10.30
N LEU A 241 2.83 -7.88 -10.04
CA LEU A 241 2.29 -8.24 -8.72
C LEU A 241 2.58 -9.70 -8.34
N GLY A 242 2.55 -10.62 -9.31
CA GLY A 242 2.83 -12.03 -9.10
C GLY A 242 4.27 -12.27 -8.65
N TYR A 243 5.24 -11.56 -9.24
CA TYR A 243 6.62 -11.59 -8.76
C TYR A 243 6.74 -11.07 -7.33
N MET A 244 6.09 -9.94 -7.02
CA MET A 244 6.03 -9.40 -5.66
C MET A 244 5.46 -10.40 -4.66
N GLY A 245 4.37 -11.08 -5.02
CA GLY A 245 3.74 -12.14 -4.23
C GLY A 245 4.66 -13.35 -4.04
N LEU A 246 5.35 -13.79 -5.08
CA LEU A 246 6.34 -14.87 -5.00
C LEU A 246 7.49 -14.51 -4.06
N LEU A 247 8.03 -13.30 -4.19
CA LEU A 247 9.08 -12.79 -3.31
C LEU A 247 8.61 -12.75 -1.84
N ALA A 248 7.37 -12.33 -1.59
CA ALA A 248 6.75 -12.34 -0.27
C ALA A 248 6.57 -13.76 0.29
N ALA A 249 6.12 -14.70 -0.54
CA ALA A 249 5.94 -16.10 -0.16
C ALA A 249 7.26 -16.78 0.21
N VAL A 250 8.31 -16.56 -0.59
CA VAL A 250 9.66 -17.07 -0.29
C VAL A 250 10.19 -16.45 1.02
N SER A 251 10.04 -15.14 1.19
CA SER A 251 10.41 -14.45 2.44
C SER A 251 9.69 -15.02 3.65
N PHE A 252 8.37 -15.22 3.56
CA PHE A 252 7.56 -15.81 4.62
C PHE A 252 7.99 -17.25 4.94
N PHE A 253 8.23 -18.08 3.93
CA PHE A 253 8.67 -19.47 4.10
C PHE A 253 10.01 -19.54 4.85
N ILE A 254 11.01 -18.76 4.43
CA ILE A 254 12.32 -18.73 5.11
C ILE A 254 12.18 -18.17 6.54
N ALA A 255 11.40 -17.12 6.74
CA ALA A 255 11.12 -16.57 8.07
C ALA A 255 10.48 -17.62 9.00
N PHE A 256 9.53 -18.41 8.47
CA PHE A 256 8.86 -19.47 9.21
C PHE A 256 9.83 -20.58 9.65
N LEU A 257 10.78 -20.97 8.79
CA LEU A 257 11.83 -21.93 9.16
C LEU A 257 12.74 -21.36 10.25
N ALA A 258 13.13 -20.08 10.13
CA ALA A 258 14.00 -19.41 11.09
C ALA A 258 13.40 -19.31 12.50
N ARG A 259 12.08 -19.32 12.64
CA ARG A 259 11.37 -19.28 13.93
C ARG A 259 11.67 -20.47 14.84
N LYS A 260 12.07 -21.62 14.29
CA LYS A 260 12.43 -22.82 15.05
C LYS A 260 13.84 -22.77 15.63
N LEU A 261 14.61 -21.71 15.37
CA LEU A 261 16.02 -21.63 15.75
C LEU A 261 16.20 -21.14 17.20
N PRO A 262 17.02 -21.83 18.02
CA PRO A 262 17.18 -21.56 19.44
C PRO A 262 18.06 -20.35 19.80
N ASP A 263 18.85 -19.77 18.90
CA ASP A 263 19.77 -18.68 19.31
C ASP A 263 19.22 -17.25 19.13
N SER A 264 18.04 -17.08 18.50
CA SER A 264 17.47 -15.75 18.19
C SER A 264 16.09 -15.49 18.79
N PHE A 265 15.74 -16.21 19.87
CA PHE A 265 14.40 -16.68 20.27
C PHE A 265 13.17 -15.75 20.17
N ASN A 266 13.31 -14.44 19.95
CA ASN A 266 12.20 -13.54 19.63
C ASN A 266 12.33 -12.79 18.30
N GLU A 267 13.53 -12.54 17.76
CA GLU A 267 13.69 -11.77 16.53
C GLU A 267 13.08 -12.47 15.31
N ALA A 268 13.39 -13.76 15.11
CA ALA A 268 12.84 -14.52 13.99
C ALA A 268 11.30 -14.63 14.08
N LYS A 269 10.75 -14.73 15.30
CA LYS A 269 9.29 -14.76 15.54
C LYS A 269 8.62 -13.47 15.09
N TYR A 270 9.16 -12.31 15.46
CA TYR A 270 8.60 -11.03 15.04
C TYR A 270 8.69 -10.81 13.53
N ILE A 271 9.79 -11.26 12.90
CA ILE A 271 9.91 -11.22 11.43
C ILE A 271 8.86 -12.13 10.77
N THR A 272 8.67 -13.36 11.26
CA THR A 272 7.62 -14.26 10.75
C THR A 272 6.24 -13.64 10.89
N PHE A 273 5.94 -13.07 12.06
CA PHE A 273 4.66 -12.42 12.30
C PHE A 273 4.43 -11.24 11.35
N SER A 274 5.45 -10.42 11.13
CA SER A 274 5.39 -9.30 10.18
C SER A 274 5.12 -9.77 8.75
N MET A 275 5.83 -10.81 8.30
CA MET A 275 5.62 -11.39 6.96
C MET A 275 4.26 -12.07 6.83
N LEU A 276 3.73 -12.67 7.90
CA LEU A 276 2.39 -13.25 7.90
C LEU A 276 1.33 -12.15 7.72
N VAL A 277 1.43 -11.07 8.50
CA VAL A 277 0.55 -9.90 8.37
C VAL A 277 0.62 -9.35 6.94
N PHE A 278 1.84 -9.18 6.41
CA PHE A 278 2.06 -8.75 5.03
C PHE A 278 1.30 -9.64 4.04
N CYS A 279 1.56 -10.96 4.04
CA CYS A 279 0.92 -11.89 3.11
C CYS A 279 -0.60 -11.89 3.26
N SER A 280 -1.12 -11.85 4.50
CA SER A 280 -2.57 -11.84 4.75
C SER A 280 -3.26 -10.61 4.16
N VAL A 281 -2.65 -9.43 4.27
CA VAL A 281 -3.17 -8.18 3.72
C VAL A 281 -3.25 -8.25 2.19
N TRP A 282 -2.19 -8.74 1.53
CA TRP A 282 -2.16 -8.86 0.07
C TRP A 282 -3.07 -9.96 -0.47
N ILE A 283 -3.23 -11.07 0.25
CA ILE A 283 -4.21 -12.10 -0.11
C ILE A 283 -5.64 -11.55 0.04
N ALA A 284 -5.94 -10.86 1.14
CA ALA A 284 -7.25 -10.25 1.38
C ALA A 284 -7.57 -9.11 0.40
N MET A 285 -6.54 -8.47 -0.15
CA MET A 285 -6.71 -7.46 -1.19
C MET A 285 -7.31 -8.05 -2.47
N ILE A 286 -6.98 -9.29 -2.87
CA ILE A 286 -7.49 -9.88 -4.12
C ILE A 286 -9.02 -9.88 -4.20
N PRO A 287 -9.77 -10.48 -3.24
CA PRO A 287 -11.23 -10.43 -3.28
C PRO A 287 -11.79 -9.02 -3.09
N ALA A 288 -11.12 -8.17 -2.30
CA ALA A 288 -11.53 -6.78 -2.14
C ALA A 288 -11.40 -5.99 -3.45
N TYR A 289 -10.33 -6.20 -4.22
CA TYR A 289 -10.10 -5.60 -5.52
C TYR A 289 -11.15 -6.06 -6.55
N LEU A 290 -11.51 -7.35 -6.54
CA LEU A 290 -12.53 -7.88 -7.44
C LEU A 290 -13.97 -7.46 -7.06
N SER A 291 -14.21 -7.18 -5.78
CA SER A 291 -15.54 -6.80 -5.26
C SER A 291 -15.77 -5.28 -5.23
N THR A 292 -14.72 -4.48 -5.32
CA THR A 292 -14.81 -3.01 -5.25
C THR A 292 -14.52 -2.40 -6.61
N ASN A 293 -15.08 -1.22 -6.87
CA ASN A 293 -14.92 -0.54 -8.15
C ASN A 293 -14.73 0.97 -7.93
N GLY A 294 -14.16 1.65 -8.92
CA GLY A 294 -13.92 3.10 -8.91
C GLY A 294 -13.02 3.56 -7.76
N LYS A 295 -13.39 4.66 -7.09
CA LYS A 295 -12.54 5.30 -6.05
C LYS A 295 -12.22 4.43 -4.83
N TYR A 296 -13.07 3.44 -4.53
CA TYR A 296 -12.87 2.54 -3.38
C TYR A 296 -11.80 1.47 -3.65
N LEU A 297 -11.54 1.13 -4.91
CA LEU A 297 -10.46 0.21 -5.29
C LEU A 297 -9.09 0.80 -4.92
N VAL A 298 -8.88 2.08 -5.24
CA VAL A 298 -7.67 2.83 -4.86
C VAL A 298 -7.55 2.94 -3.33
N ALA A 299 -8.66 3.11 -2.62
CA ALA A 299 -8.67 3.14 -1.16
C ALA A 299 -8.22 1.79 -0.55
N VAL A 300 -8.64 0.67 -1.13
CA VAL A 300 -8.20 -0.67 -0.71
C VAL A 300 -6.69 -0.87 -0.95
N GLU A 301 -6.16 -0.39 -2.08
CA GLU A 301 -4.71 -0.41 -2.36
C GLU A 301 -3.93 0.39 -1.32
N ILE A 302 -4.35 1.62 -1.03
CA ILE A 302 -3.71 2.48 -0.02
C ILE A 302 -3.75 1.81 1.36
N PHE A 303 -4.89 1.26 1.75
CA PHE A 303 -5.03 0.53 3.01
C PHE A 303 -4.06 -0.65 3.10
N ALA A 304 -3.92 -1.42 2.01
CA ALA A 304 -2.98 -2.53 1.94
C ALA A 304 -1.52 -2.05 2.08
N ILE A 305 -1.14 -0.98 1.37
CA ILE A 305 0.20 -0.37 1.45
C ILE A 305 0.53 0.10 2.87
N LEU A 306 -0.38 0.85 3.50
CA LEU A 306 -0.19 1.38 4.85
C LEU A 306 -0.07 0.25 5.89
N THR A 307 -1.02 -0.69 5.86
CA THR A 307 -1.09 -1.78 6.85
C THR A 307 0.13 -2.71 6.75
N SER A 308 0.52 -3.08 5.53
CA SER A 308 1.68 -3.93 5.30
C SER A 308 2.99 -3.24 5.68
N SER A 309 3.16 -1.95 5.35
CA SER A 309 4.34 -1.15 5.75
C SER A 309 4.42 -0.98 7.27
N ALA A 310 3.30 -0.67 7.92
CA ALA A 310 3.22 -0.54 9.37
C ALA A 310 3.51 -1.88 10.08
N GLY A 311 2.95 -2.99 9.59
CA GLY A 311 3.22 -4.32 10.13
C GLY A 311 4.70 -4.70 10.05
N LEU A 312 5.34 -4.41 8.92
CA LEU A 312 6.78 -4.60 8.71
C LEU A 312 7.63 -3.71 9.64
N LEU A 313 7.28 -2.43 9.79
CA LEU A 313 7.98 -1.50 10.68
C LEU A 313 7.88 -1.94 12.15
N VAL A 314 6.66 -2.17 12.62
CA VAL A 314 6.38 -2.49 14.02
C VAL A 314 7.02 -3.82 14.38
N GLY A 315 6.77 -4.90 13.63
CA GLY A 315 7.31 -6.19 14.04
C GLY A 315 8.84 -6.25 13.97
N ILE A 316 9.49 -5.59 13.00
CA ILE A 316 10.95 -5.72 12.84
C ILE A 316 11.74 -4.75 13.71
N PHE A 317 11.25 -3.51 13.89
CA PHE A 317 12.02 -2.44 14.54
C PHE A 317 11.52 -2.04 15.92
N PHE A 318 10.24 -2.24 16.26
CA PHE A 318 9.71 -1.88 17.59
C PHE A 318 10.46 -2.60 18.73
N PRO A 319 10.72 -3.93 18.68
CA PRO A 319 11.48 -4.60 19.74
C PRO A 319 12.91 -4.06 19.88
N LYS A 320 13.53 -3.65 18.77
CA LYS A 320 14.90 -3.13 18.73
C LYS A 320 14.98 -1.72 19.29
N CYS A 321 14.03 -0.86 18.93
CA CYS A 321 13.94 0.48 19.49
C CYS A 321 13.72 0.43 20.99
N TYR A 322 12.86 -0.48 21.47
CA TYR A 322 12.63 -0.69 22.89
C TYR A 322 13.92 -1.09 23.64
N ILE A 323 14.68 -2.04 23.10
CA ILE A 323 15.96 -2.48 23.71
C ILE A 323 17.04 -1.40 23.66
N ILE A 324 17.09 -0.57 22.60
CA ILE A 324 18.08 0.51 22.49
C ILE A 324 17.73 1.68 23.42
N LEU A 325 16.45 2.04 23.50
CA LEU A 325 16.01 3.21 24.24
C LEU A 325 15.92 2.97 25.75
N LEU A 326 15.52 1.78 26.20
CA LEU A 326 15.38 1.53 27.65
C LEU A 326 16.68 1.80 28.45
N PRO A 327 17.85 1.26 28.07
CA PRO A 327 19.11 1.54 28.76
C PRO A 327 19.61 2.97 28.54
N ALA A 328 19.35 3.56 27.36
CA ALA A 328 19.71 4.95 27.08
C ALA A 328 18.90 5.92 27.96
N VAL A 329 17.60 5.68 28.10
CA VAL A 329 16.72 6.47 28.97
C VAL A 329 17.09 6.23 30.43
N SER A 330 17.33 5.00 30.86
CA SER A 330 17.73 4.72 32.24
C SER A 330 19.10 5.34 32.60
N SER A 331 20.06 5.37 31.68
CA SER A 331 21.35 6.03 31.90
C SER A 331 21.26 7.56 31.92
N ILE A 332 20.41 8.17 31.07
CA ILE A 332 20.13 9.62 31.10
C ILE A 332 19.40 10.00 32.40
N LEU A 333 18.41 9.21 32.80
CA LEU A 333 17.69 9.39 34.07
C LEU A 333 18.61 9.22 35.28
N CYS A 334 19.51 8.23 35.26
CA CYS A 334 20.50 8.06 36.32
C CYS A 334 21.49 9.25 36.39
N LYS A 335 21.88 9.80 35.24
CA LYS A 335 22.79 10.95 35.16
C LYS A 335 22.14 12.27 35.60
N THR A 336 20.81 12.36 35.54
CA THR A 336 20.02 13.48 36.08
C THR A 336 19.66 13.25 37.56
N SER A 337 19.52 12.00 38.02
CA SER A 337 19.28 11.66 39.44
C SER A 337 20.53 11.70 40.32
N THR A 338 21.74 11.75 39.76
CA THR A 338 22.99 11.93 40.54
C THR A 338 23.09 13.28 41.26
N GLU A 339 22.16 14.20 41.03
CA GLU A 339 21.97 15.41 41.86
C GLU A 339 21.29 15.12 43.22
N TRP A 340 20.75 13.89 43.42
CA TRP A 340 20.08 13.47 44.65
C TRP A 340 20.85 12.32 45.33
N PRO A 341 21.43 12.53 46.52
CA PRO A 341 22.30 11.56 47.20
C PRO A 341 21.66 10.19 47.50
N SER A 342 20.33 10.14 47.60
CA SER A 342 19.58 8.94 48.04
C SER A 342 19.42 7.84 46.98
N CYS A 343 19.63 8.10 45.69
CA CYS A 343 19.41 7.08 44.62
C CYS A 343 20.73 6.63 43.95
N LYS A 344 21.89 6.85 44.60
CA LYS A 344 23.23 6.56 44.05
C LYS A 344 23.56 5.06 44.00
N ASP A 345 23.04 4.27 44.93
CA ASP A 345 23.27 2.82 45.01
C ASP A 345 22.29 2.02 44.13
N ASP A 346 21.11 2.56 43.85
CA ASP A 346 20.09 1.92 43.00
C ASP A 346 20.41 1.95 41.50
N CYS A 347 21.32 2.83 41.05
CA CYS A 347 21.76 2.87 39.64
C CYS A 347 22.60 1.66 39.19
N LYS A 348 23.02 0.77 40.11
CA LYS A 348 23.70 -0.49 39.76
C LYS A 348 22.74 -1.62 39.41
N VAL A 349 21.47 -1.51 39.81
CA VAL A 349 20.43 -2.50 39.54
C VAL A 349 19.53 -1.97 38.43
N LYS A 350 19.06 -2.86 37.56
CA LYS A 350 18.25 -2.55 36.38
C LYS A 350 16.95 -1.85 36.81
N LEU A 351 16.95 -0.53 36.91
CA LEU A 351 15.79 0.25 37.36
C LEU A 351 14.61 0.08 36.40
N THR A 352 13.46 -0.27 36.95
CA THR A 352 12.18 -0.21 36.25
C THR A 352 11.63 1.22 36.33
N ILE A 353 10.80 1.66 35.38
CA ILE A 353 10.14 2.99 35.43
C ILE A 353 9.39 3.21 36.77
N ARG A 354 8.90 2.12 37.37
CA ARG A 354 8.23 2.12 38.68
C ARG A 354 9.15 2.49 39.86
N ASP A 355 10.42 2.11 39.80
CA ASP A 355 11.41 2.39 40.84
C ASP A 355 11.85 3.86 40.81
N LEU A 356 11.88 4.45 39.61
CA LEU A 356 12.15 5.88 39.40
C LEU A 356 11.01 6.79 39.89
N ILE A 357 9.75 6.39 39.74
CA ILE A 357 8.59 7.13 40.25
C ILE A 357 8.60 7.18 41.79
N MET A 358 9.09 6.12 42.45
CA MET A 358 9.25 6.13 43.91
C MET A 358 10.37 7.07 44.40
N CYS A 359 11.47 7.26 43.64
CA CYS A 359 12.49 8.27 43.96
C CYS A 359 11.94 9.71 43.85
N THR A 360 11.03 10.00 42.90
CA THR A 360 10.42 11.35 42.77
C THR A 360 9.37 11.69 43.83
N GLY A 361 8.82 10.69 44.54
CA GLY A 361 7.78 10.88 45.57
C GLY A 361 8.30 11.01 47.00
N ARG A 362 9.63 10.97 47.22
CA ARG A 362 10.28 11.14 48.54
C ARG A 362 11.03 12.48 48.69
N GLY A 363 10.85 13.40 47.74
CA GLY A 363 11.43 14.75 47.77
C GLY A 363 10.71 15.67 48.72
#